data_AF-A0A9P3KPJ6-F1
#
_entry.id   AF-A0A9P3KPJ6-F1
#
_cell.length_a   1.000
_cell.length_b   1.000
_cell.length_c   1.000
_cell.angle_alpha   90.00
_cell.angle_beta   90.00
_cell.angle_gamma   90.00
#
_symmetry.space_group_name_H-M   'P 1'
#
loop_
_entity.id
_entity.type
_entity.pdbx_description
1 polymer ?
#
loop_
_entity_poly.entity_id
_entity_poly.type
_entity_poly.pdbx_seq_one_letter_code
_entity_poly.pdbx_strand_id
1 'polypeptide(L)'
;MQLRAVDLTHVRYYHDDPLGVVMAWASLVPVFIAFGCFPTHVVFRRDLRTMFFMLGLLLDDTFNHVIKHALEMPRPPHTCAALEVCDSHGMPSAHSQFMAFFATFATWLVCYKIDYEDERWRWVTALLPWPFTFLTMASRVYLGYHTIPQVLAGFSLGILSASTWFYVVHRFFAPFFPTISNSAWGRYLCIKDDCHIRNVAVFEYRNSRKAREEQERAKEQQEKSGEEQGNAGEEQGNAGEEQGNAGEEQGNAGEEQGNAGEEQGNAREEQGNAGEQGNAGEEQGNAGEEQGNAGEEEKLLREKVGQEQATLSKEQEKEQEGREQQEGKEK
;
A
#
# COMPACT_ATOMS: atom_id res chain seq x y z
N MET A 1 39.38 -4.24 39.52
CA MET A 1 37.99 -4.69 39.26
C MET A 1 37.89 -5.06 37.79
N GLN A 2 37.22 -6.17 37.44
CA GLN A 2 37.06 -6.59 36.04
C GLN A 2 35.92 -5.80 35.37
N LEU A 3 36.12 -5.37 34.12
CA LEU A 3 35.12 -4.69 33.31
C LEU A 3 34.41 -5.69 32.38
N ARG A 4 33.11 -5.49 32.16
CA ARG A 4 32.34 -6.13 31.09
C ARG A 4 31.87 -5.07 30.11
N ALA A 5 31.62 -5.48 28.87
CA ALA A 5 31.06 -4.62 27.83
C ALA A 5 29.71 -5.15 27.38
N VAL A 6 28.84 -4.25 26.90
CA VAL A 6 27.68 -4.64 26.10
C VAL A 6 28.18 -5.01 24.71
N ASP A 7 28.08 -6.29 24.33
CA ASP A 7 28.70 -6.86 23.13
C ASP A 7 28.38 -6.10 21.83
N LEU A 8 27.17 -5.51 21.73
CA LEU A 8 26.72 -4.79 20.53
C LEU A 8 27.43 -3.44 20.33
N THR A 9 27.82 -2.75 21.39
CA THR A 9 28.21 -1.32 21.35
C THR A 9 29.47 -0.99 22.15
N HIS A 10 30.09 -2.01 22.76
CA HIS A 10 31.31 -1.92 23.55
C HIS A 10 31.25 -0.91 24.72
N VAL A 11 30.04 -0.65 25.26
CA VAL A 11 29.88 0.17 26.46
C VAL A 11 30.33 -0.64 27.67
N ARG A 12 31.38 -0.16 28.34
CA ARG A 12 32.02 -0.83 29.47
C ARG A 12 31.42 -0.40 30.81
N TYR A 13 31.26 -1.37 31.70
CA TYR A 13 30.78 -1.21 33.07
C TYR A 13 31.48 -2.22 33.99
N TYR A 14 31.45 -1.97 35.30
CA TYR A 14 32.07 -2.87 36.28
C TYR A 14 31.23 -4.12 36.47
N HIS A 15 31.88 -5.29 36.46
CA HIS A 15 31.21 -6.59 36.57
C HIS A 15 30.31 -6.71 37.80
N ASP A 16 30.77 -6.20 38.94
CA ASP A 16 30.12 -6.35 40.25
C ASP A 16 29.11 -5.22 40.54
N ASP A 17 28.74 -4.44 39.51
CA ASP A 17 27.84 -3.29 39.63
C ASP A 17 26.54 -3.48 38.83
N PRO A 18 25.45 -3.92 39.49
CA PRO A 18 24.14 -4.07 38.86
C PRO A 18 23.56 -2.76 38.31
N LEU A 19 23.86 -1.63 38.96
CA LEU A 19 23.42 -0.32 38.49
C LEU A 19 24.18 0.09 37.23
N GLY A 20 25.46 -0.25 37.16
CA GLY A 20 26.31 -0.10 35.98
C GLY A 20 25.74 -0.76 34.73
N VAL A 21 25.14 -1.95 34.85
CA VAL A 21 24.44 -2.62 33.74
C VAL A 21 23.27 -1.76 33.24
N VAL A 22 22.42 -1.28 34.15
CA VAL A 22 21.26 -0.44 33.80
C VAL A 22 21.72 0.86 33.16
N MET A 23 22.77 1.48 33.70
CA MET A 23 23.34 2.72 33.15
C MET A 23 23.97 2.50 31.77
N ALA A 24 24.60 1.35 31.53
CA ALA A 24 25.14 0.99 30.21
C ALA A 24 24.02 0.93 29.17
N TRP A 25 22.92 0.24 29.45
CA TRP A 25 21.74 0.21 28.59
C TRP A 25 21.09 1.57 28.40
N ALA A 26 20.95 2.35 29.47
CA ALA A 26 20.42 3.71 29.38
C ALA A 26 21.28 4.64 28.51
N SER A 27 22.58 4.38 28.42
CA SER A 27 23.48 5.12 27.54
C SER A 27 23.27 4.81 26.05
N LEU A 28 22.57 3.71 25.71
CA LEU A 28 22.29 3.31 24.32
C LEU A 28 20.99 3.88 23.76
N VAL A 29 20.16 4.52 24.59
CA VAL A 29 18.92 5.19 24.14
C VAL A 29 19.15 6.10 22.92
N PRO A 30 20.17 6.99 22.88
CA PRO A 30 20.44 7.83 21.70
C PRO A 30 20.72 7.00 20.44
N VAL A 31 21.46 5.90 20.57
CA VAL A 31 21.84 5.02 19.45
C VAL A 31 20.60 4.33 18.87
N PHE A 32 19.72 3.80 19.72
CA PHE A 32 18.46 3.20 19.26
C PHE A 32 17.53 4.22 18.61
N ILE A 33 17.47 5.44 19.14
CA ILE A 33 16.69 6.53 18.52
C ILE A 33 17.27 6.86 17.12
N ALA A 34 18.58 7.08 17.03
CA ALA A 34 19.27 7.54 15.82
C ALA A 34 19.27 6.50 14.70
N PHE A 35 19.57 5.24 15.00
CA PHE A 35 19.75 4.19 13.98
C PHE A 35 18.57 3.23 13.88
N GLY A 36 17.73 3.14 14.91
CA GLY A 36 16.51 2.32 14.89
C GLY A 36 15.28 3.15 14.53
N CYS A 37 14.86 4.03 15.44
CA CYS A 37 13.57 4.70 15.35
C CYS A 37 13.47 5.67 14.16
N PHE A 38 14.44 6.57 13.97
CA PHE A 38 14.38 7.59 12.91
C PHE A 38 14.41 7.00 11.49
N PRO A 39 15.36 6.13 11.11
CA PRO A 39 15.40 5.55 9.78
C PRO A 39 14.12 4.76 9.47
N THR A 40 13.67 3.95 10.44
CA THR A 40 12.40 3.21 10.34
C THR A 40 11.24 4.18 10.08
N HIS A 41 11.10 5.22 10.90
CA HIS A 41 10.00 6.18 10.74
C HIS A 41 10.09 6.92 9.39
N VAL A 42 11.28 7.34 8.96
CA VAL A 42 11.46 8.01 7.66
C VAL A 42 11.08 7.10 6.50
N VAL A 43 11.43 5.81 6.54
CA VAL A 43 11.10 4.84 5.48
C VAL A 43 9.59 4.58 5.39
N PHE A 44 8.90 4.45 6.52
CA PHE A 44 7.48 4.12 6.55
C PHE A 44 6.55 5.33 6.42
N ARG A 45 6.84 6.43 7.14
CA ARG A 45 5.98 7.62 7.14
C ARG A 45 6.34 8.60 6.06
N ARG A 46 7.60 8.66 5.63
CA ARG A 46 8.10 9.50 4.52
C ARG A 46 7.67 10.97 4.60
N ASP A 47 7.52 11.51 5.81
CA ASP A 47 7.07 12.89 6.02
C ASP A 47 8.25 13.85 6.16
N LEU A 48 8.14 15.02 5.51
CA LEU A 48 9.20 16.04 5.52
C LEU A 48 9.53 16.54 6.93
N ARG A 49 8.53 16.64 7.79
CA ARG A 49 8.70 17.09 9.18
C ARG A 49 9.69 16.19 9.94
N THR A 50 9.55 14.88 9.86
CA THR A 50 10.47 13.92 10.49
C THR A 50 11.82 13.88 9.78
N MET A 51 11.86 13.96 8.44
CA MET A 51 13.12 13.99 7.69
C MET A 51 14.00 15.18 8.11
N PHE A 52 13.41 16.37 8.25
CA PHE A 52 14.14 17.56 8.69
C PHE A 52 14.51 17.51 10.17
N PHE A 53 13.75 16.80 11.01
CA PHE A 53 14.16 16.51 12.39
C PHE A 53 15.41 15.61 12.40
N MET A 54 15.40 14.51 11.64
CA MET A 54 16.56 13.62 11.52
C MET A 54 17.79 14.36 10.94
N LEU A 55 17.59 15.19 9.91
CA LEU A 55 18.66 16.03 9.36
C LEU A 55 19.26 16.96 10.42
N GLY A 56 18.41 17.55 11.26
CA GLY A 56 18.84 18.37 12.39
C GLY A 56 19.74 17.62 13.37
N LEU A 57 19.39 16.38 13.73
CA LEU A 57 20.20 15.53 14.60
C LEU A 57 21.56 15.19 13.97
N LEU A 58 21.61 14.91 12.67
CA LEU A 58 22.87 14.63 11.96
C LEU A 58 23.78 15.86 11.90
N LEU A 59 23.21 17.04 11.66
CA LEU A 59 23.94 18.30 11.68
C LEU A 59 24.44 18.65 13.09
N ASP A 60 23.63 18.38 14.11
CA ASP A 60 24.00 18.58 15.52
C ASP A 60 25.17 17.68 15.95
N ASP A 61 25.17 16.40 15.54
CA ASP A 61 26.30 15.48 15.78
C ASP A 61 27.56 15.93 15.04
N THR A 62 27.42 16.39 13.79
CA THR A 62 28.53 16.99 13.03
C THR A 62 29.09 18.21 13.77
N PHE A 63 28.23 19.07 14.31
CA PHE A 63 28.64 20.24 15.08
C PHE A 63 29.33 19.86 16.40
N ASN A 64 28.84 18.82 17.09
CA ASN A 64 29.52 18.25 18.26
C ASN A 64 30.94 17.80 17.91
N HIS A 65 31.09 17.08 16.80
CA HIS A 65 32.37 16.56 16.33
C HIS A 65 33.36 17.70 16.02
N VAL A 66 32.91 18.75 15.34
CA VAL A 66 33.73 19.94 15.05
C VAL A 66 34.19 20.63 16.34
N ILE A 67 33.27 20.88 17.29
CA ILE A 67 33.62 21.55 18.56
C ILE A 67 34.60 20.70 19.37
N LYS A 68 34.44 19.39 19.40
CA LYS A 68 35.36 18.49 20.10
C LYS A 68 36.79 18.62 19.60
N HIS A 69 36.98 18.69 18.30
CA HIS A 69 38.30 18.89 17.69
C HIS A 69 38.81 20.32 17.85
N ALA A 70 37.93 21.31 18.06
CA ALA A 70 38.35 22.67 18.33
C ALA A 70 38.78 22.89 19.80
N LEU A 71 38.16 22.18 20.76
CA LEU A 71 38.42 22.37 22.20
C LEU A 71 39.44 21.40 22.78
N GLU A 72 39.58 20.22 22.17
CA GLU A 72 40.54 19.17 22.54
C GLU A 72 40.59 18.80 24.05
N MET A 73 39.48 19.00 24.77
CA MET A 73 39.46 18.77 26.21
C MET A 73 39.54 17.27 26.55
N PRO A 74 40.36 16.89 27.55
CA PRO A 74 40.56 15.50 27.91
C PRO A 74 39.33 14.89 28.61
N ARG A 75 39.25 13.55 28.55
CA ARG A 75 38.31 12.73 29.32
C ARG A 75 38.71 12.68 30.81
N PRO A 76 37.85 12.18 31.71
CA PRO A 76 38.24 11.98 33.10
C PRO A 76 39.46 11.04 33.20
N PRO A 77 40.58 11.47 33.81
CA PRO A 77 41.88 10.80 33.66
C PRO A 77 41.94 9.43 34.35
N HIS A 78 41.18 9.24 35.44
CA HIS A 78 41.20 7.99 36.20
C HIS A 78 40.41 6.85 35.55
N THR A 79 39.48 7.16 34.65
CA THR A 79 38.58 6.17 34.03
C THR A 79 38.85 6.01 32.54
N CYS A 80 39.46 6.98 31.85
CA CYS A 80 39.59 6.94 30.40
C CYS A 80 40.38 5.71 29.89
N ALA A 81 41.42 5.30 30.63
CA ALA A 81 42.30 4.20 30.21
C ALA A 81 41.58 2.85 30.35
N ALA A 82 40.85 2.68 31.45
CA ALA A 82 40.04 1.49 31.70
C ALA A 82 38.89 1.34 30.67
N LEU A 83 38.33 2.48 30.24
CA LEU A 83 37.23 2.53 29.29
C LEU A 83 37.67 2.60 27.81
N GLU A 84 38.98 2.62 27.51
CA GLU A 84 39.53 2.74 26.15
C GLU A 84 39.02 3.99 25.39
N VAL A 85 38.91 5.13 26.07
CA VAL A 85 38.43 6.38 25.48
C VAL A 85 39.39 7.56 25.61
N CYS A 86 40.62 7.36 26.11
CA CYS A 86 41.58 8.45 26.33
C CYS A 86 41.93 9.22 25.05
N ASP A 87 41.94 8.55 23.89
CA ASP A 87 42.28 9.17 22.61
C ASP A 87 41.16 10.06 22.05
N SER A 88 40.00 10.11 22.72
CA SER A 88 38.83 10.88 22.28
C SER A 88 38.60 12.13 23.13
N HIS A 89 38.18 13.22 22.49
CA HIS A 89 37.84 14.46 23.19
C HIS A 89 36.54 14.36 24.01
N GLY A 90 36.57 14.94 25.22
CA GLY A 90 35.53 14.82 26.24
C GLY A 90 34.44 15.89 26.22
N MET A 91 34.70 17.07 25.67
CA MET A 91 33.74 18.19 25.67
C MET A 91 33.39 18.63 24.24
N PRO A 92 32.10 18.85 23.92
CA PRO A 92 30.89 18.53 24.69
C PRO A 92 30.48 17.06 24.60
N SER A 93 29.71 16.56 25.58
CA SER A 93 29.17 15.19 25.54
C SER A 93 28.16 15.01 24.40
N ALA A 94 28.48 14.15 23.42
CA ALA A 94 27.61 13.86 22.27
C ALA A 94 26.27 13.24 22.69
N HIS A 95 26.28 12.29 23.63
CA HIS A 95 25.04 11.65 24.09
C HIS A 95 24.12 12.65 24.79
N SER A 96 24.71 13.57 25.58
CA SER A 96 23.94 14.62 26.24
C SER A 96 23.38 15.63 25.25
N GLN A 97 24.18 16.01 24.25
CA GLN A 97 23.77 16.97 23.23
C GLN A 97 22.65 16.40 22.36
N PHE A 98 22.82 15.18 21.85
CA PHE A 98 21.81 14.49 21.05
C PHE A 98 20.47 14.38 21.79
N MET A 99 20.48 13.91 23.04
CA MET A 99 19.24 13.74 23.81
C MET A 99 18.57 15.08 24.13
N ALA A 100 19.37 16.10 24.48
CA ALA A 100 18.86 17.44 24.70
C ALA A 100 18.25 18.04 23.42
N PHE A 101 18.90 17.82 22.27
CA PHE A 101 18.37 18.23 20.97
C PHE A 101 17.03 17.53 20.70
N PHE A 102 17.01 16.20 20.81
CA PHE A 102 15.83 15.38 20.56
C PHE A 102 14.66 15.80 21.46
N ALA A 103 14.88 15.91 22.77
CA ALA A 103 13.86 16.29 23.72
C ALA A 103 13.34 17.71 23.45
N THR A 104 14.24 18.67 23.23
CA THR A 104 13.86 20.06 22.95
C THR A 104 13.06 20.19 21.66
N PHE A 105 13.53 19.58 20.58
CA PHE A 105 12.84 19.64 19.29
C PHE A 105 11.47 18.94 19.35
N ALA A 106 11.39 17.77 20.00
CA ALA A 106 10.13 17.06 20.21
C ALA A 106 9.14 17.88 21.06
N THR A 107 9.61 18.50 22.16
CA THR A 107 8.79 19.40 22.98
C THR A 107 8.28 20.59 22.15
N TRP A 108 9.13 21.26 21.38
CA TRP A 108 8.69 22.37 20.51
C TRP A 108 7.67 21.91 19.47
N LEU A 109 7.86 20.73 18.88
CA LEU A 109 6.91 20.17 17.91
C LEU A 109 5.55 19.93 18.55
N VAL A 110 5.52 19.31 19.73
CA VAL A 110 4.29 19.03 20.48
C VAL A 110 3.60 20.34 20.91
N CYS A 111 4.35 21.31 21.42
CA CYS A 111 3.77 22.55 21.94
C CYS A 111 3.25 23.49 20.85
N TYR A 112 3.87 23.53 19.67
CA TYR A 112 3.56 24.55 18.65
C TYR A 112 2.92 24.01 17.37
N LYS A 113 3.12 22.72 17.06
CA LYS A 113 2.76 22.16 15.75
C LYS A 113 1.80 20.97 15.83
N ILE A 114 1.59 20.40 17.01
CA ILE A 114 0.66 19.28 17.20
C ILE A 114 -0.49 19.72 18.11
N ASP A 115 -1.72 19.49 17.65
CA ASP A 115 -2.91 19.70 18.48
C ASP A 115 -3.34 18.39 19.13
N TYR A 116 -3.66 18.47 20.42
CA TYR A 116 -4.23 17.38 21.21
C TYR A 116 -5.66 17.76 21.60
N GLU A 117 -6.57 16.79 21.58
CA GLU A 117 -7.95 17.00 22.07
C GLU A 117 -7.96 17.23 23.58
N ASP A 118 -7.12 16.50 24.32
CA ASP A 118 -6.91 16.68 25.76
C ASP A 118 -5.49 17.21 26.01
N GLU A 119 -5.43 18.38 26.66
CA GLU A 119 -4.19 19.09 26.97
C GLU A 119 -3.26 18.28 27.88
N ARG A 120 -3.78 17.36 28.70
CA ARG A 120 -2.95 16.50 29.55
C ARG A 120 -2.00 15.66 28.70
N TRP A 121 -2.50 15.09 27.60
CA TRP A 121 -1.70 14.26 26.69
C TRP A 121 -0.67 15.08 25.91
N ARG A 122 -0.93 16.36 25.65
CA ARG A 122 0.07 17.29 25.10
C ARG A 122 1.27 17.36 26.04
N TRP A 123 1.05 17.64 27.31
CA TRP A 123 2.15 17.78 28.28
C TRP A 123 2.83 16.45 28.58
N VAL A 124 2.08 15.34 28.67
CA VAL A 124 2.67 14.00 28.79
C VAL A 124 3.60 13.70 27.62
N THR A 125 3.17 13.96 26.38
CA THR A 125 4.00 13.68 25.19
C THR A 125 5.20 14.63 25.09
N ALA A 126 5.01 15.91 25.41
CA ALA A 126 6.08 16.90 25.42
C ALA A 126 7.17 16.61 26.45
N LEU A 127 6.78 16.07 27.61
CA LEU A 127 7.69 15.81 28.74
C LEU A 127 8.31 14.40 28.71
N LEU A 128 7.71 13.45 27.98
CA LEU A 128 8.16 12.06 27.89
C LEU A 128 9.66 11.88 27.56
N PRO A 129 10.29 12.67 26.67
CA PRO A 129 11.72 12.50 26.34
C PRO A 129 12.69 12.93 27.46
N TRP A 130 12.26 13.77 28.40
CA TRP A 130 13.16 14.39 29.38
C TRP A 130 13.69 13.43 30.45
N PRO A 131 12.89 12.52 31.04
CA PRO A 131 13.42 11.47 31.92
C PRO A 131 14.53 10.65 31.27
N PHE A 132 14.37 10.25 30.00
CA PHE A 132 15.40 9.52 29.26
C PHE A 132 16.63 10.37 29.01
N THR A 133 16.46 11.66 28.73
CA THR A 133 17.56 12.62 28.58
C THR A 133 18.40 12.70 29.84
N PHE A 134 17.76 12.93 31.00
CA PHE A 134 18.46 13.01 32.28
C PHE A 134 19.08 11.68 32.69
N LEU A 135 18.43 10.55 32.38
CA LEU A 135 18.98 9.22 32.63
C LEU A 135 20.23 8.95 31.79
N THR A 136 20.23 9.32 30.50
CA THR A 136 21.42 9.22 29.64
C THR A 136 22.54 10.15 30.13
N MET A 137 22.21 11.37 30.57
CA MET A 137 23.20 12.27 31.17
C MET A 137 23.83 11.66 32.43
N ALA A 138 23.01 11.14 33.33
CA ALA A 138 23.44 10.49 34.56
C ALA A 138 24.32 9.26 34.26
N SER A 139 23.96 8.45 33.26
CA SER A 139 24.75 7.27 32.89
C SER A 139 26.15 7.63 32.38
N ARG A 140 26.31 8.73 31.64
CA ARG A 140 27.63 9.18 31.17
C ARG A 140 28.57 9.61 32.30
N VAL A 141 28.02 10.20 33.35
CA VAL A 141 28.79 10.58 34.55
C VAL A 141 29.05 9.36 35.42
N TYR A 142 28.03 8.54 35.67
CA TYR A 142 28.11 7.36 36.53
C TYR A 142 29.11 6.32 36.02
N LEU A 143 29.07 6.02 34.73
CA LEU A 143 30.03 5.10 34.10
C LEU A 143 31.43 5.70 33.92
N GLY A 144 31.63 6.98 34.25
CA GLY A 144 32.93 7.63 34.21
C GLY A 144 33.41 8.06 32.80
N TYR A 145 32.53 8.12 31.81
CA TYR A 145 32.89 8.54 30.45
C TYR A 145 33.04 10.07 30.31
N HIS A 146 32.37 10.85 31.17
CA HIS A 146 32.36 12.30 31.13
C HIS A 146 32.29 12.92 32.54
N THR A 147 32.76 14.15 32.66
CA THR A 147 32.54 14.98 33.85
C THR A 147 31.19 15.71 33.78
N ILE A 148 30.69 16.20 34.92
CA ILE A 148 29.45 17.00 34.97
C ILE A 148 29.51 18.22 34.03
N PRO A 149 30.58 19.04 34.00
CA PRO A 149 30.66 20.16 33.07
C PRO A 149 30.58 19.75 31.59
N GLN A 150 31.18 18.62 31.20
CA GLN A 150 31.15 18.12 29.83
C GLN A 150 29.73 17.72 29.39
N VAL A 151 28.98 17.11 30.31
CA VAL A 151 27.58 16.73 30.09
C VAL A 151 26.70 17.97 30.03
N LEU A 152 26.84 18.92 30.97
CA LEU A 152 26.09 20.17 30.95
C LEU A 152 26.37 21.01 29.70
N ALA A 153 27.61 21.07 29.23
CA ALA A 153 27.96 21.76 28.00
C ALA A 153 27.26 21.14 26.78
N GLY A 154 27.24 19.81 26.69
CA GLY A 154 26.48 19.11 25.64
C GLY A 154 24.98 19.38 25.74
N PHE A 155 24.40 19.30 26.94
CA PHE A 155 22.99 19.60 27.18
C PHE A 155 22.60 21.01 26.73
N SER A 156 23.35 22.03 27.17
CA SER A 156 23.11 23.43 26.79
C SER A 156 23.24 23.63 25.29
N LEU A 157 24.26 23.04 24.66
CA LEU A 157 24.45 23.13 23.23
C LEU A 157 23.27 22.48 22.47
N GLY A 158 22.82 21.30 22.89
CA GLY A 158 21.69 20.60 22.27
C GLY A 158 20.36 21.36 22.35
N ILE A 159 20.07 22.03 23.47
CA ILE A 159 18.90 22.91 23.58
C ILE A 159 18.98 24.06 22.57
N LEU A 160 20.16 24.68 22.49
CA LEU A 160 20.39 25.88 21.69
C LEU A 160 20.35 25.55 20.18
N SER A 161 20.99 24.44 19.78
CA SER A 161 20.97 23.95 18.40
C SER A 161 19.58 23.47 18.00
N ALA A 162 18.85 22.73 18.84
CA ALA A 162 17.48 22.30 18.54
C ALA A 162 16.51 23.47 18.38
N SER A 163 16.57 24.46 19.28
CA SER A 163 15.70 25.65 19.19
C SER A 163 16.00 26.46 17.93
N THR A 164 17.30 26.63 17.61
CA THR A 164 17.74 27.30 16.38
C THR A 164 17.27 26.56 15.14
N TRP A 165 17.48 25.23 15.09
CA TRP A 165 17.07 24.40 13.97
C TRP A 165 15.55 24.36 13.80
N PHE A 166 14.79 24.26 14.90
CA PHE A 166 13.33 24.30 14.87
C PHE A 166 12.82 25.62 14.27
N TYR A 167 13.40 26.75 14.69
CA TYR A 167 13.09 28.05 14.10
C TYR A 167 13.43 28.07 12.60
N VAL A 168 14.63 27.63 12.23
CA VAL A 168 15.08 27.62 10.83
C VAL A 168 14.17 26.77 9.94
N VAL A 169 13.85 25.55 10.36
CA VAL A 169 12.97 24.64 9.63
C VAL A 169 11.60 25.28 9.40
N HIS A 170 10.96 25.79 10.45
CA HIS A 170 9.59 26.26 10.32
C HIS A 170 9.47 27.65 9.72
N ARG A 171 10.51 28.49 9.81
CA ARG A 171 10.50 29.85 9.27
C ARG A 171 10.99 29.93 7.83
N PHE A 172 11.99 29.11 7.47
CA PHE A 172 12.65 29.16 6.17
C PHE A 172 12.34 27.94 5.31
N PHE A 173 12.38 26.71 5.84
CA PHE A 173 12.19 25.51 5.01
C PHE A 173 10.73 25.11 4.79
N ALA A 174 9.85 25.28 5.79
CA ALA A 174 8.45 24.88 5.70
C ALA A 174 7.69 25.51 4.51
N PRO A 175 7.91 26.78 4.12
CA PRO A 175 7.32 27.33 2.89
C PRO A 175 7.69 26.57 1.61
N PHE A 176 8.83 25.88 1.58
CA PHE A 176 9.28 25.11 0.42
C PHE A 176 8.84 23.64 0.47
N PHE A 177 8.26 23.16 1.57
CA PHE A 177 7.82 21.76 1.70
C PHE A 177 6.84 21.32 0.59
N PRO A 178 5.84 22.12 0.19
CA PRO A 178 4.98 21.77 -0.94
C PRO A 178 5.74 21.65 -2.26
N THR A 179 6.81 22.43 -2.46
CA THR A 179 7.62 22.34 -3.67
C THR A 179 8.46 21.06 -3.67
N ILE A 180 8.97 20.66 -2.51
CA ILE A 180 9.76 19.43 -2.35
C ILE A 180 8.88 18.19 -2.57
N SER A 181 7.70 18.13 -1.94
CA SER A 181 6.78 16.99 -2.08
C SER A 181 6.24 16.87 -3.52
N ASN A 182 5.98 17.99 -4.19
CA ASN A 182 5.51 18.01 -5.59
C ASN A 182 6.63 17.90 -6.63
N SER A 183 7.89 17.73 -6.22
CA SER A 183 8.98 17.47 -7.17
C SER A 183 8.85 16.07 -7.78
N ALA A 184 9.55 15.80 -8.89
CA ALA A 184 9.58 14.46 -9.50
C ALA A 184 10.05 13.40 -8.51
N TRP A 185 11.10 13.72 -7.73
CA TRP A 185 11.60 12.87 -6.66
C TRP A 185 10.62 12.73 -5.50
N GLY A 186 9.96 13.82 -5.10
CA GLY A 186 8.94 13.80 -4.04
C GLY A 186 7.79 12.85 -4.36
N ARG A 187 7.28 12.90 -5.60
CA ARG A 187 6.26 11.96 -6.08
C ARG A 187 6.79 10.53 -6.19
N TYR A 188 7.98 10.34 -6.77
CA TYR A 188 8.60 9.02 -6.93
C TYR A 188 8.81 8.30 -5.59
N LEU A 189 9.28 9.03 -4.58
CA LEU A 189 9.52 8.48 -3.24
C LEU A 189 8.28 8.51 -2.33
N CYS A 190 7.14 9.02 -2.81
CA CYS A 190 5.92 9.22 -2.01
C CYS A 190 6.17 10.07 -0.74
N ILE A 191 6.93 11.15 -0.87
CA ILE A 191 7.22 12.08 0.23
C ILE A 191 5.99 12.92 0.54
N LYS A 192 5.60 12.96 1.82
CA LYS A 192 4.41 13.66 2.31
C LYS A 192 4.76 14.99 2.99
N ASP A 193 3.96 16.01 2.70
CA ASP A 193 3.96 17.27 3.43
C ASP A 193 2.76 17.35 4.38
N ASP A 194 3.00 16.98 5.63
CA ASP A 194 2.00 17.01 6.71
C ASP A 194 2.10 18.31 7.54
N CYS A 195 2.81 19.37 7.11
CA CYS A 195 3.08 20.52 7.97
C CYS A 195 1.83 21.33 8.35
N HIS A 196 0.82 21.32 7.48
CA HIS A 196 -0.46 22.02 7.65
C HIS A 196 -1.44 21.23 8.53
N ILE A 197 -1.21 19.92 8.71
CA ILE A 197 -2.07 19.05 9.51
C ILE A 197 -1.61 19.11 10.96
N ARG A 198 -2.48 19.61 11.83
CA ARG A 198 -2.20 19.78 13.26
C ARG A 198 -2.25 18.47 14.04
N ASN A 199 -3.12 17.54 13.67
CA ASN A 199 -3.20 16.22 14.30
C ASN A 199 -3.25 15.13 13.22
N VAL A 200 -2.07 14.66 12.84
CA VAL A 200 -1.91 13.66 11.78
C VAL A 200 -2.52 12.32 12.17
N ALA A 201 -2.40 11.92 13.44
CA ALA A 201 -2.95 10.66 13.93
C ALA A 201 -4.48 10.59 13.75
N VAL A 202 -5.19 11.66 14.14
CA VAL A 202 -6.65 11.75 13.97
C VAL A 202 -7.02 11.86 12.49
N PHE A 203 -6.25 12.59 11.69
CA PHE A 203 -6.48 12.70 10.24
C PHE A 203 -6.36 11.34 9.54
N GLU A 204 -5.29 10.59 9.80
CA GLU A 204 -5.06 9.26 9.23
C GLU A 204 -6.11 8.25 9.69
N TYR A 205 -6.51 8.30 10.97
CA TYR A 205 -7.60 7.47 11.51
C TYR A 205 -8.92 7.73 10.76
N ARG A 206 -9.30 9.00 10.60
CA ARG A 206 -10.54 9.38 9.92
C ARG A 206 -10.53 8.98 8.44
N ASN A 207 -9.41 9.17 7.74
CA ASN A 207 -9.30 8.80 6.33
C ASN A 207 -9.34 7.27 6.13
N SER A 208 -8.67 6.51 7.02
CA SER A 208 -8.71 5.05 6.97
C SER A 208 -10.14 4.52 7.16
N ARG A 209 -10.92 5.13 8.07
CA ARG A 209 -12.32 4.76 8.26
C ARG A 209 -13.21 5.11 7.08
N LYS A 210 -13.06 6.31 6.51
CA LYS A 210 -13.81 6.72 5.32
C LYS A 210 -13.55 5.79 4.13
N ALA A 211 -12.29 5.42 3.90
CA ALA A 211 -11.94 4.48 2.84
C ALA A 211 -12.63 3.11 3.00
N ARG A 212 -12.78 2.62 4.25
CA ARG A 212 -13.51 1.38 4.54
C ARG A 212 -15.01 1.52 4.28
N GLU A 213 -15.62 2.63 4.72
CA GLU A 213 -17.04 2.90 4.49
C GLU A 213 -17.37 3.06 3.00
N GLU A 214 -16.48 3.69 2.21
CA GLU A 214 -16.61 3.81 0.76
C GLU A 214 -16.53 2.44 0.07
N GLN A 215 -15.63 1.57 0.53
CA GLN A 215 -15.55 0.19 0.04
C GLN A 215 -16.81 -0.62 0.38
N GLU A 216 -17.35 -0.47 1.59
CA GLU A 216 -18.61 -1.13 1.99
C GLU A 216 -19.78 -0.64 1.13
N ARG A 217 -19.92 0.68 0.93
CA ARG A 217 -20.96 1.23 0.05
C ARG A 217 -20.81 0.81 -1.40
N ALA A 218 -19.58 0.72 -1.92
CA ALA A 218 -19.34 0.25 -3.27
C ALA A 218 -19.76 -1.22 -3.46
N LYS A 219 -19.55 -2.06 -2.43
CA LYS A 219 -20.03 -3.45 -2.44
C LYS A 219 -21.55 -3.53 -2.39
N GLU A 220 -22.19 -2.77 -1.50
CA GLU A 220 -23.67 -2.70 -1.44
C GLU A 220 -24.29 -2.23 -2.76
N GLN A 221 -23.64 -1.28 -3.46
CA GLN A 221 -24.09 -0.84 -4.78
C GLN A 221 -23.92 -1.93 -5.84
N GLN A 222 -22.81 -2.68 -5.80
CA GLN A 222 -22.61 -3.82 -6.70
C GLN A 222 -23.63 -4.93 -6.46
N GLU A 223 -23.90 -5.28 -5.20
CA GLU A 223 -24.92 -6.28 -4.83
C GLU A 223 -26.30 -5.87 -5.34
N LYS A 224 -26.72 -4.62 -5.09
CA LYS A 224 -28.00 -4.10 -5.62
C LYS A 224 -28.06 -4.12 -7.15
N SER A 225 -26.99 -3.75 -7.84
CA SER A 225 -26.95 -3.82 -9.30
C SER A 225 -27.01 -5.26 -9.82
N GLY A 226 -26.44 -6.22 -9.07
CA GLY A 226 -26.54 -7.65 -9.38
C GLY A 226 -27.95 -8.20 -9.15
N GLU A 227 -28.62 -7.77 -8.07
CA GLU A 227 -30.03 -8.10 -7.82
C GLU A 227 -30.95 -7.53 -8.91
N GLU A 228 -30.77 -6.28 -9.32
CA GLU A 228 -31.52 -5.67 -10.43
C GLU A 228 -31.30 -6.40 -11.75
N GLN A 229 -30.05 -6.79 -12.07
CA GLN A 229 -29.75 -7.59 -13.25
C GLN A 229 -30.36 -9.00 -13.17
N GLY A 230 -30.36 -9.62 -11.98
CA GLY A 230 -31.00 -10.90 -11.74
C GLY A 230 -32.50 -10.84 -11.98
N ASN A 231 -33.18 -9.84 -11.41
CA ASN A 231 -34.61 -9.62 -11.61
C ASN A 231 -34.96 -9.35 -13.08
N ALA A 232 -34.16 -8.52 -13.77
CA ALA A 232 -34.36 -8.26 -15.19
C ALA A 232 -34.15 -9.52 -16.06
N GLY A 233 -33.20 -10.38 -15.70
CA GLY A 233 -33.00 -11.68 -16.34
C GLY A 233 -34.18 -12.63 -16.13
N GLU A 234 -34.75 -12.64 -14.92
CA GLU A 234 -35.94 -13.42 -14.59
C GLU A 234 -37.18 -12.94 -15.36
N GLU A 235 -37.39 -11.61 -15.46
CA GLU A 235 -38.45 -11.03 -16.30
C GLU A 235 -38.29 -11.39 -17.79
N GLN A 236 -37.06 -11.35 -18.32
CA GLN A 236 -36.80 -11.76 -19.70
C GLN A 236 -37.04 -13.26 -19.92
N GLY A 237 -36.68 -14.11 -18.95
CA GLY A 237 -36.96 -15.54 -18.98
C GLY A 237 -38.47 -15.81 -19.04
N ASN A 238 -39.24 -15.18 -18.16
CA ASN A 238 -40.70 -15.33 -18.12
C ASN A 238 -41.36 -14.87 -19.44
N ALA A 239 -40.91 -13.73 -20.01
CA ALA A 239 -41.40 -13.27 -21.31
C ALA A 239 -41.03 -14.24 -22.46
N GLY A 240 -39.86 -14.87 -22.40
CA GLY A 240 -39.46 -15.89 -23.36
C GLY A 240 -40.32 -17.15 -23.29
N GLU A 241 -40.67 -17.60 -22.07
CA GLU A 241 -41.60 -18.71 -21.86
C GLU A 241 -43.00 -18.39 -22.39
N GLU A 242 -43.54 -17.20 -22.13
CA GLU A 242 -44.84 -16.78 -22.69
C GLU A 242 -44.84 -16.75 -24.22
N GLN A 243 -43.75 -16.25 -24.85
CA GLN A 243 -43.62 -16.27 -26.31
C GLN A 243 -43.51 -17.69 -26.87
N GLY A 244 -42.81 -18.59 -26.18
CA GLY A 244 -42.73 -20.01 -26.55
C GLY A 244 -44.10 -20.68 -26.53
N ASN A 245 -44.85 -20.50 -25.44
CA ASN A 245 -46.21 -21.03 -25.30
C ASN A 245 -47.17 -20.47 -26.39
N ALA A 246 -47.09 -19.17 -26.68
CA ALA A 246 -47.87 -18.57 -27.76
C ALA A 246 -47.48 -19.11 -29.16
N GLY A 247 -46.21 -19.41 -29.37
CA GLY A 247 -45.71 -20.05 -30.59
C GLY A 247 -46.22 -21.49 -30.74
N GLU A 248 -46.27 -22.26 -29.65
CA GLU A 248 -46.87 -23.59 -29.64
C GLU A 248 -48.38 -23.55 -29.93
N GLU A 249 -49.13 -22.61 -29.33
CA GLU A 249 -50.55 -22.43 -29.65
C GLU A 249 -50.77 -22.07 -31.13
N GLN A 250 -49.94 -21.21 -31.70
CA GLN A 250 -50.00 -20.87 -33.14
C GLN A 250 -49.65 -22.06 -34.02
N GLY A 251 -48.66 -22.88 -33.62
CA GLY A 251 -48.32 -24.12 -34.31
C GLY A 251 -49.48 -25.11 -34.32
N ASN A 252 -50.09 -25.35 -33.16
CA ASN A 252 -51.26 -26.21 -33.00
C ASN A 252 -52.46 -25.70 -33.83
N ALA A 253 -52.71 -24.39 -33.83
CA ALA A 253 -53.76 -23.79 -34.66
C ALA A 253 -53.47 -23.92 -36.16
N GLY A 254 -52.19 -23.85 -36.56
CA GLY A 254 -51.74 -24.11 -37.92
C GLY A 254 -51.94 -25.56 -38.35
N GLU A 255 -51.65 -26.51 -37.47
CA GLU A 255 -51.94 -27.94 -37.68
C GLU A 255 -53.44 -28.21 -37.79
N GLU A 256 -54.27 -27.62 -36.93
CA GLU A 256 -55.73 -27.73 -37.04
C GLU A 256 -56.26 -27.15 -38.37
N GLN A 257 -55.72 -26.02 -38.81
CA GLN A 257 -56.07 -25.45 -40.13
C GLN A 257 -55.60 -26.34 -41.29
N GLY A 258 -54.43 -26.96 -41.18
CA GLY A 258 -53.92 -27.93 -42.14
C GLY A 258 -54.83 -29.16 -42.23
N ASN A 259 -55.20 -29.73 -41.09
CA ASN A 259 -56.12 -30.87 -40.99
C ASN A 259 -57.51 -30.52 -41.52
N ALA A 260 -58.04 -29.32 -41.23
CA ALA A 260 -59.31 -28.86 -41.79
C ALA A 260 -59.24 -28.66 -43.31
N GLY A 261 -58.08 -28.22 -43.83
CA GLY A 261 -57.80 -28.13 -45.26
C GLY A 261 -57.75 -29.51 -45.93
N GLU A 262 -57.14 -30.50 -45.29
CA GLU A 262 -57.15 -31.90 -45.73
C GLU A 262 -58.56 -32.50 -45.69
N GLU A 263 -59.35 -32.26 -44.63
CA GLU A 263 -60.75 -32.71 -44.58
C GLU A 263 -61.60 -32.06 -45.69
N GLN A 264 -61.38 -30.78 -46.00
CA GLN A 264 -62.05 -30.13 -47.15
C GLN A 264 -61.59 -30.71 -48.50
N GLY A 265 -60.31 -31.08 -48.61
CA GLY A 265 -59.77 -31.80 -49.76
C GLY A 265 -60.41 -33.18 -49.94
N ASN A 266 -60.48 -33.96 -48.86
CA ASN A 266 -61.09 -35.29 -48.82
C ASN A 266 -62.61 -35.24 -49.07
N ALA A 267 -63.32 -34.24 -48.53
CA ALA A 267 -64.74 -34.02 -48.82
C ALA A 267 -64.98 -33.63 -50.29
N ARG A 268 -64.04 -32.92 -50.91
CA ARG A 268 -64.06 -32.62 -52.35
C ARG A 268 -63.78 -33.86 -53.20
N GLU A 269 -62.92 -34.76 -52.74
CA GLU A 269 -62.71 -36.08 -53.34
C GLU A 269 -63.92 -37.01 -53.16
N GLU A 270 -64.62 -37.00 -52.01
CA GLU A 270 -65.88 -37.74 -51.85
C GLU A 270 -67.01 -37.19 -52.73
N GLN A 271 -67.08 -35.86 -52.93
CA GLN A 271 -67.99 -35.27 -53.93
C GLN A 271 -67.59 -35.61 -55.37
N GLY A 272 -66.31 -35.84 -55.64
CA GLY A 272 -65.81 -36.39 -56.91
C GLY A 272 -66.18 -37.86 -57.09
N ASN A 273 -66.09 -38.68 -56.04
CA ASN A 273 -66.43 -40.11 -56.05
C ASN A 273 -67.94 -40.38 -56.15
N ALA A 274 -68.80 -39.41 -55.82
CA ALA A 274 -70.25 -39.49 -56.08
C ALA A 274 -70.60 -39.24 -57.56
N GLY A 275 -69.62 -38.94 -58.41
CA GLY A 275 -69.86 -38.63 -59.81
C GLY A 275 -68.70 -38.99 -60.72
N GLU A 276 -68.32 -40.27 -60.82
CA GLU A 276 -67.51 -40.67 -61.97
C GLU A 276 -67.71 -42.15 -62.40
N GLN A 277 -68.47 -42.32 -63.49
CA GLN A 277 -68.14 -43.31 -64.52
C GLN A 277 -67.02 -42.71 -65.39
N GLY A 278 -65.89 -43.39 -65.55
CA GLY A 278 -65.02 -43.16 -66.73
C GLY A 278 -63.52 -43.27 -66.53
N ASN A 279 -63.02 -44.51 -66.40
CA ASN A 279 -61.70 -45.04 -66.77
C ASN A 279 -60.55 -44.14 -67.27
N ALA A 280 -59.39 -44.35 -66.62
CA ALA A 280 -58.08 -44.78 -67.15
C ALA A 280 -56.90 -43.79 -67.06
N GLY A 281 -55.90 -44.15 -66.22
CA GLY A 281 -54.53 -43.64 -66.25
C GLY A 281 -53.77 -43.80 -64.93
N GLU A 282 -53.18 -44.99 -64.70
CA GLU A 282 -52.09 -45.30 -63.75
C GLU A 282 -50.90 -44.30 -63.88
N GLU A 283 -50.00 -44.01 -62.94
CA GLU A 283 -49.51 -44.64 -61.70
C GLU A 283 -48.58 -43.63 -60.96
N GLN A 284 -48.15 -43.97 -59.73
CA GLN A 284 -47.11 -43.38 -58.84
C GLN A 284 -47.61 -42.32 -57.84
N GLY A 285 -47.52 -42.47 -56.51
CA GLY A 285 -46.72 -43.39 -55.68
C GLY A 285 -45.68 -42.61 -54.85
N ASN A 286 -46.05 -42.22 -53.63
CA ASN A 286 -45.24 -41.86 -52.44
C ASN A 286 -43.85 -41.19 -52.59
N ALA A 287 -43.71 -40.01 -51.98
CA ALA A 287 -42.57 -39.57 -51.18
C ALA A 287 -43.02 -38.33 -50.34
N GLY A 288 -43.19 -38.34 -49.02
CA GLY A 288 -42.51 -39.16 -48.02
C GLY A 288 -41.06 -38.67 -47.88
N GLU A 289 -40.84 -37.73 -46.96
CA GLU A 289 -39.56 -37.42 -46.32
C GLU A 289 -38.32 -37.31 -47.23
N GLU A 290 -37.95 -36.11 -47.68
CA GLU A 290 -36.53 -35.75 -47.91
C GLU A 290 -36.35 -34.24 -48.21
N GLN A 291 -36.57 -33.38 -47.21
CA GLN A 291 -35.93 -32.05 -47.17
C GLN A 291 -35.18 -31.80 -45.84
N GLY A 292 -34.80 -32.88 -45.15
CA GLY A 292 -34.03 -32.83 -43.92
C GLY A 292 -32.51 -32.98 -44.09
N ASN A 293 -32.01 -33.46 -45.24
CA ASN A 293 -30.60 -33.86 -45.37
C ASN A 293 -29.72 -32.99 -46.28
N ALA A 294 -30.20 -31.83 -46.77
CA ALA A 294 -29.34 -30.87 -47.49
C ALA A 294 -28.75 -29.77 -46.58
N GLY A 295 -29.40 -29.47 -45.45
CA GLY A 295 -28.99 -28.39 -44.55
C GLY A 295 -27.92 -28.78 -43.51
N GLU A 296 -27.89 -30.06 -43.10
CA GLU A 296 -26.90 -30.53 -42.11
C GLU A 296 -25.50 -30.73 -42.72
N GLU A 297 -25.41 -31.16 -43.97
CA GLU A 297 -24.12 -31.35 -44.65
C GLU A 297 -23.41 -30.02 -44.94
N GLU A 298 -24.17 -28.96 -45.26
CA GLU A 298 -23.62 -27.61 -45.48
C GLU A 298 -23.15 -26.96 -44.17
N LYS A 299 -23.83 -27.22 -43.06
CA LYS A 299 -23.45 -26.73 -41.73
C LYS A 299 -22.17 -27.40 -41.20
N LEU A 300 -22.04 -28.72 -41.39
CA LEU A 300 -20.85 -29.49 -41.01
C LEU A 300 -19.61 -29.13 -41.84
N LEU A 301 -19.78 -28.81 -43.13
CA LEU A 301 -18.69 -28.32 -43.98
C LEU A 301 -18.22 -26.92 -43.56
N ARG A 302 -19.14 -26.03 -43.17
CA ARG A 302 -18.81 -24.67 -42.73
C ARG A 302 -18.09 -24.63 -41.39
N GLU A 303 -18.40 -25.57 -40.49
CA GLU A 303 -17.74 -25.71 -39.19
C GLU A 303 -16.30 -26.27 -39.32
N LYS A 304 -16.08 -27.23 -40.23
CA LYS A 304 -14.75 -27.78 -40.52
C LYS A 304 -13.81 -26.74 -41.16
N VAL A 305 -14.31 -25.94 -42.10
CA VAL A 305 -13.52 -24.86 -42.73
C VAL A 305 -13.15 -23.77 -41.72
N GLY A 306 -14.03 -23.46 -40.76
CA GLY A 306 -13.73 -22.51 -39.68
C GLY A 306 -12.66 -23.00 -38.70
N GLN A 307 -12.65 -24.29 -38.38
CA GLN A 307 -11.62 -24.89 -37.51
C GLN A 307 -10.25 -24.98 -38.20
N GLU A 308 -10.20 -25.28 -39.50
CA GLU A 308 -8.97 -25.31 -40.28
C GLU A 308 -8.33 -23.91 -40.42
N GLN A 309 -9.13 -22.87 -40.66
CA GLN A 309 -8.64 -21.48 -40.73
C GLN A 309 -8.13 -20.98 -39.37
N ALA A 310 -8.78 -21.35 -38.27
CA ALA A 310 -8.33 -20.99 -36.92
C ALA A 310 -7.02 -21.71 -36.53
N THR A 311 -6.75 -22.88 -37.11
CA THR A 311 -5.53 -23.66 -36.85
C THR A 311 -4.35 -23.08 -37.66
N LEU A 312 -4.58 -22.71 -38.92
CA LEU A 312 -3.59 -22.02 -39.78
C LEU A 312 -3.18 -20.65 -39.22
N SER A 313 -4.12 -19.88 -38.65
CA SER A 313 -3.81 -18.58 -38.04
C SER A 313 -2.89 -18.71 -36.81
N LYS A 314 -3.05 -19.79 -36.02
CA LYS A 314 -2.22 -20.05 -34.83
C LYS A 314 -0.83 -20.58 -35.17
N GLU A 315 -0.68 -21.27 -36.31
CA GLU A 315 0.65 -21.67 -36.80
C GLU A 315 1.43 -20.48 -37.37
N GLN A 316 0.76 -19.54 -38.05
CA GLN A 316 1.40 -18.31 -38.54
C GLN A 316 1.85 -17.37 -37.41
N GLU A 317 1.07 -17.24 -36.33
CA GLU A 317 1.48 -16.47 -35.14
C GLU A 317 2.71 -17.09 -34.44
N LYS A 318 2.80 -18.43 -34.38
CA LYS A 318 3.97 -19.13 -33.82
C LYS A 318 5.23 -18.99 -34.68
N GLU A 319 5.11 -18.97 -36.00
CA GLU A 319 6.26 -18.72 -36.89
C GLU A 319 6.77 -17.27 -36.78
N GLN A 320 5.88 -16.31 -36.49
CA GLN A 320 6.24 -14.91 -36.33
C GLN A 320 6.94 -14.65 -34.98
N GLU A 321 6.44 -15.24 -33.88
CA GLU A 321 7.11 -15.21 -32.57
C GLU A 321 8.47 -15.92 -32.58
N GLY A 322 8.63 -16.96 -33.41
CA GLY A 322 9.91 -17.66 -33.58
C GLY A 322 10.98 -16.84 -34.31
N ARG A 323 10.59 -15.99 -35.28
CA ARG A 323 11.54 -15.09 -35.98
C ARG A 323 11.98 -13.92 -35.12
N GLU A 324 11.10 -13.35 -34.30
CA GLU A 324 11.44 -12.24 -33.40
C GLU A 324 12.40 -12.65 -32.26
N GLN A 325 12.37 -13.93 -31.84
CA GLN A 325 13.33 -14.45 -30.84
C GLN A 325 14.71 -14.80 -31.41
N GLN A 326 14.86 -14.98 -32.73
CA GLN A 326 16.16 -15.19 -33.37
C GLN A 326 16.90 -13.88 -33.68
N GLU A 327 16.18 -12.78 -33.97
CA GLU A 327 16.81 -11.47 -34.23
C GLU A 327 17.24 -10.71 -32.96
N GLY A 328 16.80 -11.13 -31.77
CA GLY A 328 17.16 -10.55 -30.48
C GLY A 328 18.45 -11.08 -29.83
N LYS A 329 19.15 -12.04 -30.45
CA LYS A 329 20.37 -12.67 -29.90
C LYS A 329 21.68 -12.34 -30.63
N GLU A 330 21.65 -11.45 -31.63
CA GLU A 330 22.85 -10.99 -32.37
C GLU A 330 23.14 -9.47 -32.27
N LYS A 331 22.68 -8.81 -31.19
CA LYS A 331 23.14 -7.46 -30.80
C LYS A 331 23.54 -7.42 -29.34
#